data_AF-A0A2T0WZB6-F1
#
_entry.id   AF-A0A2T0WZB6-F1
#
_cell.length_a   1.000
_cell.length_b   1.000
_cell.length_c   1.000
_cell.angle_alpha   90.00
_cell.angle_beta   90.00
_cell.angle_gamma   90.00
#
_symmetry.space_group_name_H-M   'P 1'
#
loop_
_entity.id
_entity.type
_entity.pdbx_description
1 polymer ?
#
loop_
_entity_poly.entity_id
_entity_poly.type
_entity_poly.pdbx_seq_one_letter_code
_entity_poly.pdbx_strand_id
1 'polypeptide(L)'
;MTDVRQPSPRTVRAAPPPAREEEEGLGGLVRDAFAEARALVRAEVALLRAELRVAGRAAGRGAAMIAAALLLCLAAAVMLLVTVMAILAALGMPAWLAALLTTLLALAGAGALAWAGLRDVKDNAVPRRTVEELKEDREMVRERIG
;
A
#
# COMPACT_ATOMS: atom_id res chain seq x y z
N MET A 1 37.71 -92.12 27.49
CA MET A 1 36.60 -92.36 26.53
C MET A 1 36.14 -90.99 26.07
N THR A 2 36.55 -90.61 24.86
CA THR A 2 35.98 -89.59 23.96
C THR A 2 34.81 -88.74 24.46
N ASP A 3 34.98 -87.42 24.42
CA ASP A 3 34.03 -86.58 23.67
C ASP A 3 34.77 -85.38 23.05
N VAL A 4 34.61 -85.26 21.73
CA VAL A 4 35.10 -84.19 20.88
C VAL A 4 34.02 -83.11 20.91
N ARG A 5 34.33 -81.91 21.40
CA ARG A 5 33.47 -80.74 21.16
C ARG A 5 34.18 -79.67 20.36
N GLN A 6 33.46 -79.30 19.31
CA GLN A 6 33.83 -78.42 18.22
C GLN A 6 33.96 -76.95 18.64
N PRO A 7 34.74 -76.15 17.89
CA PRO A 7 34.76 -74.69 18.05
C PRO A 7 33.51 -74.07 17.42
N SER A 8 32.91 -73.08 18.09
CA SER A 8 31.79 -72.29 17.56
C SER A 8 32.24 -70.88 17.13
N PRO A 9 31.58 -70.27 16.14
CA PRO A 9 32.17 -69.27 15.23
C PRO A 9 32.29 -67.89 15.85
N ARG A 10 33.36 -67.16 15.51
CA ARG A 10 33.49 -65.72 15.75
C ARG A 10 32.31 -65.00 15.08
N THR A 11 31.41 -64.45 15.89
CA THR A 11 30.49 -63.42 15.42
C THR A 11 31.33 -62.17 15.13
N VAL A 12 31.55 -61.90 13.85
CA VAL A 12 32.04 -60.60 13.40
C VAL A 12 31.01 -59.58 13.88
N ARG A 13 31.37 -58.79 14.89
CA ARG A 13 30.60 -57.61 15.29
C ARG A 13 30.49 -56.74 14.05
N ALA A 14 29.32 -56.69 13.43
CA ALA A 14 29.04 -55.68 12.41
C ALA A 14 29.38 -54.33 13.03
N ALA A 15 30.31 -53.62 12.41
CA ALA A 15 30.60 -52.24 12.76
C ALA A 15 29.27 -51.47 12.77
N PRO A 16 29.03 -50.55 13.73
CA PRO A 16 27.90 -49.64 13.62
C PRO A 16 27.96 -48.97 12.23
N PRO A 17 26.81 -48.80 11.54
CA PRO A 17 26.80 -48.15 10.24
C PRO A 17 27.54 -46.80 10.38
N PRO A 18 28.39 -46.43 9.40
CA PRO A 18 29.08 -45.14 9.45
C PRO A 18 28.02 -44.09 9.73
N ALA A 19 28.27 -43.29 10.76
CA ALA A 19 27.48 -42.09 11.02
C ALA A 19 27.41 -41.29 9.72
N ARG A 20 26.29 -40.61 9.50
CA ARG A 20 26.04 -39.78 8.31
C ARG A 20 26.95 -38.55 8.32
N GLU A 21 28.25 -38.76 8.18
CA GLU A 21 29.28 -37.71 8.15
C GLU A 21 29.28 -36.93 6.82
N GLU A 22 28.48 -37.36 5.84
CA GLU A 22 28.33 -36.67 4.55
C GLU A 22 27.33 -35.49 4.57
N GLU A 23 26.60 -35.28 5.68
CA GLU A 23 25.66 -34.14 5.78
C GLU A 23 26.33 -32.82 6.25
N GLU A 24 27.64 -32.83 6.59
CA GLU A 24 28.41 -31.66 7.07
C GLU A 24 29.50 -31.14 6.09
N GLY A 25 29.42 -31.46 4.80
CA GLY A 25 30.34 -30.94 3.76
C GLY A 25 29.99 -29.54 3.23
N LEU A 26 30.82 -28.95 2.34
CA LEU A 26 30.60 -27.65 1.67
C LEU A 26 29.18 -27.43 1.11
N GLY A 27 28.48 -28.50 0.71
CA GLY A 27 27.08 -28.44 0.27
C GLY A 27 26.08 -28.05 1.37
N GLY A 28 26.37 -28.39 2.63
CA GLY A 28 25.61 -27.96 3.81
C GLY A 28 25.70 -26.45 4.05
N LEU A 29 26.90 -25.88 3.96
CA LEU A 29 27.13 -24.43 4.14
C LEU A 29 26.42 -23.58 3.07
N VAL A 30 26.44 -24.03 1.82
CA VAL A 30 25.71 -23.34 0.73
C VAL A 30 24.19 -23.44 0.93
N ARG A 31 23.69 -24.59 1.38
CA ARG A 31 22.28 -24.79 1.70
C ARG A 31 21.83 -23.89 2.85
N ASP A 32 22.67 -23.75 3.87
CA ASP A 32 22.38 -22.94 5.06
C ASP A 32 22.45 -21.44 4.75
N ALA A 33 23.43 -20.97 3.98
CA ALA A 33 23.49 -19.59 3.49
C ALA A 33 22.27 -19.21 2.63
N PHE A 34 21.80 -20.14 1.78
CA PHE A 34 20.57 -19.92 1.00
C PHE A 34 19.32 -19.91 1.88
N ALA A 35 19.30 -20.70 2.96
CA ALA A 35 18.22 -20.70 3.94
C ALA A 35 18.16 -19.39 4.73
N GLU A 36 19.31 -18.82 5.11
CA GLU A 36 19.43 -17.51 5.76
C GLU A 36 19.01 -16.38 4.84
N ALA A 37 19.47 -16.37 3.59
CA ALA A 37 19.05 -15.37 2.60
C ALA A 37 17.51 -15.39 2.40
N ARG A 38 16.91 -16.59 2.33
CA ARG A 38 15.44 -16.75 2.28
C ARG A 38 14.77 -16.27 3.57
N ALA A 39 15.38 -16.48 4.73
CA ALA A 39 14.86 -15.99 6.01
C ALA A 39 14.86 -14.46 6.07
N LEU A 40 15.94 -13.82 5.63
CA LEU A 40 16.08 -12.36 5.58
C LEU A 40 15.02 -11.73 4.65
N VAL A 41 14.89 -12.25 3.43
CA VAL A 41 13.90 -11.76 2.46
C VAL A 41 12.47 -11.89 3.01
N ARG A 42 12.15 -13.02 3.67
CA ARG A 42 10.84 -13.19 4.31
C ARG A 42 10.62 -12.21 5.46
N ALA A 43 11.66 -11.90 6.24
CA ALA A 43 11.59 -10.92 7.32
C ALA A 43 11.35 -9.50 6.77
N GLU A 44 12.06 -9.11 5.71
CA GLU A 44 11.90 -7.79 5.08
C GLU A 44 10.50 -7.62 4.46
N VAL A 45 10.01 -8.66 3.79
CA VAL A 45 8.63 -8.67 3.26
C VAL A 45 7.61 -8.61 4.40
N ALA A 46 7.84 -9.30 5.52
CA ALA A 46 6.96 -9.25 6.67
C ALA A 46 6.95 -7.85 7.33
N LEU A 47 8.11 -7.21 7.41
CA LEU A 47 8.28 -5.85 7.92
C LEU A 47 7.59 -4.82 7.00
N LEU A 48 7.86 -4.86 5.70
CA LEU A 48 7.20 -4.03 4.70
C LEU A 48 5.67 -4.19 4.75
N ARG A 49 5.17 -5.43 4.86
CA ARG A 49 3.72 -5.68 5.04
C ARG A 49 3.19 -5.06 6.32
N ALA A 50 3.95 -5.08 7.42
CA ALA A 50 3.55 -4.46 8.67
C ALA A 50 3.50 -2.93 8.55
N GLU A 51 4.52 -2.33 7.94
CA GLU A 51 4.59 -0.88 7.71
C GLU A 51 3.47 -0.39 6.77
N LEU A 52 3.25 -1.09 5.65
CA LEU A 52 2.13 -0.83 4.74
C LEU A 52 0.77 -0.94 5.45
N ARG A 53 0.61 -1.86 6.41
CA ARG A 53 -0.62 -2.01 7.18
C ARG A 53 -0.83 -0.86 8.16
N VAL A 54 0.24 -0.34 8.77
CA VAL A 54 0.20 0.84 9.65
C VAL A 54 -0.10 2.09 8.82
N ALA A 55 0.64 2.30 7.73
CA ALA A 55 0.42 3.40 6.79
C ALA A 55 -1.00 3.37 6.20
N GLY A 56 -1.47 2.20 5.76
CA GLY A 56 -2.80 2.01 5.21
C GLY A 56 -3.92 2.29 6.23
N ARG A 57 -3.73 1.92 7.51
CA ARG A 57 -4.68 2.28 8.57
C ARG A 57 -4.71 3.78 8.87
N ALA A 58 -3.55 4.43 8.91
CA ALA A 58 -3.46 5.86 9.14
C ALA A 58 -4.08 6.65 7.97
N ALA A 59 -3.71 6.30 6.74
CA ALA A 59 -4.29 6.87 5.52
C ALA A 59 -5.81 6.62 5.45
N GLY A 60 -6.26 5.40 5.76
CA GLY A 60 -7.68 5.04 5.77
C GLY A 60 -8.50 5.84 6.79
N ARG A 61 -7.98 6.02 8.02
CA ARG A 61 -8.65 6.84 9.04
C ARG A 61 -8.68 8.31 8.64
N GLY A 62 -7.58 8.85 8.11
CA GLY A 62 -7.52 10.21 7.60
C GLY A 62 -8.52 10.45 6.46
N ALA A 63 -8.56 9.54 5.48
CA ALA A 63 -9.52 9.61 4.38
C ALA A 63 -10.97 9.54 4.86
N ALA A 64 -11.29 8.68 5.85
CA ALA A 64 -12.62 8.61 6.44
C ALA A 64 -13.02 9.91 7.15
N MET A 65 -12.10 10.53 7.91
CA MET A 65 -12.35 11.80 8.58
C MET A 65 -12.57 12.94 7.58
N ILE A 66 -11.77 13.00 6.52
CA ILE A 66 -11.95 13.99 5.44
C ILE A 66 -13.28 13.76 4.73
N ALA A 67 -13.64 12.53 4.40
CA ALA A 67 -14.93 12.22 3.78
C ALA A 67 -16.11 12.64 4.68
N ALA A 68 -16.05 12.37 5.99
CA ALA A 68 -17.06 12.80 6.94
C ALA A 68 -17.15 14.34 7.04
N ALA A 69 -16.01 15.02 7.07
CA ALA A 69 -15.95 16.48 7.07
C ALA A 69 -16.56 17.08 5.80
N LEU A 70 -16.23 16.54 4.63
CA LEU A 70 -16.81 16.98 3.35
C LEU A 70 -18.33 16.78 3.31
N LEU A 71 -18.84 15.66 3.85
CA LEU A 71 -20.28 15.42 3.93
C LEU A 71 -20.98 16.44 4.86
N LEU A 72 -20.37 16.75 6.01
CA LEU A 72 -20.89 17.77 6.93
C LEU A 72 -20.84 19.17 6.31
N CYS A 73 -19.74 19.52 5.63
CA CYS A 73 -19.64 20.79 4.89
C CYS A 73 -20.70 20.89 3.79
N LEU A 74 -20.97 19.79 3.07
CA LEU A 74 -22.02 19.76 2.05
C LEU A 74 -23.41 19.97 2.68
N ALA A 75 -23.72 19.29 3.79
CA ALA A 75 -24.98 19.47 4.51
C ALA A 75 -25.15 20.90 5.04
N ALA A 76 -24.08 21.48 5.61
CA ALA A 76 -24.06 22.85 6.07
C ALA A 76 -24.26 23.85 4.91
N ALA A 77 -23.63 23.62 3.76
CA ALA A 77 -23.80 24.46 2.57
C ALA A 77 -25.26 24.43 2.07
N VAL A 78 -25.90 23.26 2.04
CA VAL A 78 -27.32 23.15 1.69
C VAL A 78 -28.20 23.92 2.68
N MET A 79 -27.99 23.75 3.98
CA MET A 79 -28.73 24.49 5.01
C MET A 79 -28.52 26.01 4.91
N LEU A 80 -27.30 26.45 4.59
CA LEU A 80 -26.98 27.85 4.37
C LEU A 80 -27.74 28.41 3.16
N LEU A 81 -27.79 27.68 2.04
CA LEU A 81 -28.57 28.08 0.86
C LEU A 81 -30.07 28.17 1.18
N VAL A 82 -30.63 27.21 1.90
CA VAL A 82 -32.03 27.26 2.36
C VAL A 82 -32.26 28.49 3.25
N THR A 83 -31.32 28.80 4.15
CA THR A 83 -31.38 29.99 5.02
C THR A 83 -31.38 31.27 4.19
N VAL A 84 -30.49 31.38 3.20
CA VAL A 84 -30.45 32.53 2.27
C VAL A 84 -31.78 32.66 1.53
N MET A 85 -32.30 31.58 0.95
CA MET A 85 -33.59 31.59 0.27
C MET A 85 -34.72 32.05 1.20
N ALA A 86 -34.76 31.55 2.44
CA ALA A 86 -35.77 31.92 3.44
C ALA A 86 -35.69 33.41 3.82
N ILE A 87 -34.47 33.94 3.97
CA ILE A 87 -34.25 35.37 4.24
C ILE A 87 -34.76 36.22 3.06
N LEU A 88 -34.43 35.85 1.81
CA LEU A 88 -34.91 36.57 0.63
C LEU A 88 -36.44 36.55 0.53
N ALA A 89 -37.07 35.41 0.81
CA ALA A 89 -38.52 35.31 0.86
C ALA A 89 -39.13 36.18 1.98
N ALA A 90 -38.50 36.19 3.17
CA ALA A 90 -38.93 37.01 4.30
C ALA A 90 -38.84 38.52 4.05
N LEU A 91 -37.98 38.97 3.14
CA LEU A 91 -37.88 40.36 2.67
C LEU A 91 -39.02 40.76 1.71
N GLY A 92 -40.03 39.90 1.53
CA GLY A 92 -41.18 40.14 0.66
C GLY A 92 -40.96 39.70 -0.79
N MET A 93 -39.86 39.00 -1.08
CA MET A 93 -39.55 38.54 -2.42
C MET A 93 -40.39 37.30 -2.78
N PRO A 94 -40.92 37.18 -4.02
CA PRO A 94 -41.62 35.98 -4.46
C PRO A 94 -40.73 34.74 -4.32
N ALA A 95 -41.30 33.64 -3.80
CA ALA A 95 -40.55 32.40 -3.52
C ALA A 95 -39.79 31.86 -4.75
N TRP A 96 -40.37 31.99 -5.94
CA TRP A 96 -39.73 31.56 -7.19
C TRP A 96 -38.45 32.36 -7.50
N LEU A 97 -38.46 33.66 -7.23
CA LEU A 97 -37.32 34.53 -7.49
C LEU A 97 -36.24 34.32 -6.42
N ALA A 98 -36.64 34.10 -5.15
CA ALA A 98 -35.72 33.77 -4.05
C ALA A 98 -35.01 32.42 -4.29
N ALA A 99 -35.74 31.42 -4.78
CA ALA A 99 -35.16 30.17 -5.20
C ALA A 99 -34.15 30.37 -6.35
N LEU A 100 -34.55 31.11 -7.40
CA LEU A 100 -33.71 31.34 -8.58
C LEU A 100 -32.40 32.05 -8.24
N LEU A 101 -32.44 33.12 -7.44
CA LEU A 101 -31.23 33.83 -7.02
C LEU A 101 -30.30 32.96 -6.16
N THR A 102 -30.87 32.20 -5.23
CA THR A 102 -30.10 31.26 -4.40
C THR A 102 -29.46 30.16 -5.25
N THR A 103 -30.15 29.66 -6.27
CA THR A 103 -29.59 28.68 -7.22
C THR A 103 -28.45 29.28 -8.02
N LEU A 104 -28.58 30.52 -8.52
CA LEU A 104 -27.49 31.21 -9.21
C LEU A 104 -26.27 31.40 -8.30
N LEU A 105 -26.48 31.76 -7.03
CA LEU A 105 -25.42 31.87 -6.03
C LEU A 105 -24.69 30.53 -5.83
N ALA A 106 -25.44 29.43 -5.71
CA ALA A 106 -24.89 28.09 -5.57
C ALA A 106 -24.07 27.67 -6.81
N LEU A 107 -24.59 27.92 -8.01
CA LEU A 107 -23.89 27.64 -9.28
C LEU A 107 -22.60 28.45 -9.42
N ALA A 108 -22.62 29.73 -9.04
CA ALA A 108 -21.42 30.57 -9.05
C ALA A 108 -20.36 30.04 -8.08
N GLY A 109 -20.76 29.68 -6.85
CA GLY A 109 -19.87 29.07 -5.87
C GLY A 109 -19.29 27.73 -6.34
N ALA A 110 -20.13 26.84 -6.86
CA ALA A 110 -19.71 25.55 -7.40
C ALA A 110 -18.75 25.72 -8.59
N GLY A 111 -19.03 26.65 -9.51
CA GLY A 111 -18.16 26.97 -10.63
C GLY A 111 -16.80 27.50 -10.19
N ALA A 112 -16.75 28.38 -9.19
CA ALA A 112 -15.50 28.90 -8.63
C ALA A 112 -14.66 27.80 -7.96
N LEU A 113 -15.29 26.93 -7.16
CA LEU A 113 -14.63 25.77 -6.53
C LEU A 113 -14.10 24.78 -7.58
N ALA A 114 -14.90 24.45 -8.59
CA ALA A 114 -14.50 23.56 -9.67
C ALA A 114 -13.31 24.13 -10.46
N TRP A 115 -13.35 25.43 -10.76
CA TRP A 115 -12.26 26.11 -11.46
C TRP A 115 -10.97 26.16 -10.63
N ALA A 116 -11.06 26.49 -9.33
CA ALA A 116 -9.93 26.49 -8.43
C ALA A 116 -9.30 25.10 -8.28
N GLY A 117 -10.14 24.07 -8.08
CA GLY A 117 -9.68 22.69 -7.99
C GLY A 117 -9.03 22.18 -9.28
N LEU A 118 -9.62 22.49 -10.44
CA LEU A 118 -9.04 22.12 -11.73
C LEU A 118 -7.69 22.80 -11.97
N ARG A 119 -7.56 24.06 -11.56
CA ARG A 119 -6.30 24.81 -11.66
C ARG A 119 -5.23 24.22 -10.75
N ASP A 120 -5.57 23.92 -9.50
CA ASP A 120 -4.64 23.32 -8.55
C ASP A 120 -4.13 21.94 -9.02
N VAL A 121 -5.04 21.08 -9.50
CA VAL A 121 -4.66 19.79 -10.09
C VAL A 121 -3.75 19.99 -11.29
N LYS A 122 -4.06 20.92 -12.18
CA LYS A 122 -3.23 21.18 -13.37
C LYS A 122 -1.83 21.68 -13.00
N ASP A 123 -1.73 22.53 -11.99
CA ASP A 123 -0.47 23.20 -11.63
C ASP A 123 0.42 22.30 -10.73
N ASN A 124 -0.18 21.46 -9.88
CA ASN A 124 0.51 20.76 -8.79
C ASN A 124 0.42 19.22 -8.83
N ALA A 125 -0.49 18.60 -9.59
CA ALA A 125 -0.69 17.15 -9.54
C ALA A 125 0.37 16.32 -10.30
N VAL A 126 1.20 16.96 -11.12
CA VAL A 126 2.32 16.28 -11.80
C VAL A 126 3.61 16.53 -11.00
N PRO A 127 4.22 15.51 -10.38
CA PRO A 127 5.54 15.65 -9.75
C PRO A 127 6.57 15.95 -10.83
N ARG A 128 6.88 17.23 -11.04
CA ARG A 128 7.73 17.68 -12.15
C ARG A 128 9.10 16.97 -12.15
N ARG A 129 9.67 16.81 -10.95
CA ARG A 129 10.94 16.09 -10.71
C ARG A 129 10.89 14.63 -11.15
N THR A 130 9.89 13.86 -10.70
CA THR A 130 9.77 12.44 -11.04
C THR A 130 9.48 12.23 -12.54
N VAL A 131 8.73 13.14 -13.17
CA VAL A 131 8.47 13.06 -14.60
C VAL A 131 9.70 13.44 -15.44
N GLU A 132 10.56 14.34 -14.97
CA GLU A 132 11.84 14.65 -15.62
C GLU A 132 12.84 13.49 -15.51
N GLU A 133 13.01 12.92 -14.31
CA GLU A 133 13.91 11.76 -14.09
C GLU A 133 13.48 10.54 -14.92
N LEU A 134 12.17 10.25 -15.00
CA LEU A 134 11.65 9.17 -15.84
C LEU A 134 11.81 9.42 -17.35
N LYS A 135 11.96 10.68 -17.79
CA LYS A 135 12.24 11.02 -19.19
C LYS A 135 13.72 10.84 -19.52
N GLU A 136 14.61 11.30 -18.65
CA GLU A 136 16.07 11.08 -18.78
C GLU A 136 16.39 9.58 -18.80
N ASP A 137 15.79 8.79 -17.91
CA ASP A 137 15.98 7.34 -17.88
C ASP A 137 15.52 6.67 -19.19
N ARG A 138 14.41 7.16 -19.77
CA ARG A 138 13.92 6.66 -21.06
C ARG A 138 14.86 7.00 -22.21
N GLU A 139 15.44 8.20 -22.21
CA GLU A 139 16.40 8.62 -23.23
C GLU A 139 17.70 7.83 -23.13
N MET A 140 18.24 7.64 -21.93
CA MET A 140 19.43 6.81 -21.70
C MET A 140 19.23 5.35 -22.12
N VAL A 141 18.05 4.77 -21.84
CA VAL A 141 17.73 3.41 -22.26
C VAL A 141 17.58 3.34 -23.78
N ARG A 142 16.99 4.35 -24.42
CA ARG A 142 16.83 4.38 -25.89
C ARG A 142 18.15 4.55 -26.63
N GLU A 143 19.10 5.32 -26.08
CA GLU A 143 20.44 5.52 -26.63
C GLU A 143 21.32 4.27 -26.49
N ARG A 144 21.08 3.42 -25.48
CA ARG A 144 21.85 2.17 -25.29
C ARG A 144 21.36 0.98 -26.12
N ILE A 145 20.13 1.03 -26.66
CA ILE A 145 19.52 -0.09 -27.37
C ILE A 145 19.28 0.22 -28.87
N GLY A 146 19.52 1.45 -29.32
CA GLY A 146 19.52 1.86 -30.74
C GLY A 146 20.93 2.07 -31.25
#